data_AF-A0A812LBE6-F1
#
_entry.id   AF-A0A812LBE6-F1
#
_cell.length_a   1.000
_cell.length_b   1.000
_cell.length_c   1.000
_cell.angle_alpha   90.00
_cell.angle_beta   90.00
_cell.angle_gamma   90.00
#
_symmetry.space_group_name_H-M   'P 1'
#
loop_
_entity.id
_entity.type
_entity.pdbx_description
1 polymer ?
#
loop_
_entity_poly.entity_id
_entity_poly.type
_entity_poly.pdbx_seq_one_letter_code
_entity_poly.pdbx_strand_id
1 'polypeptide(L)'
;MSLSDILKAEGLSEALIKVATDAGWTLSTFRHAADSPADLEKVIPDIFGSSELSRLQIAQVRAAWAGLSSSAASAPPAGPTSASETSSWVETFAPKITALKLTEYKKAFLSAYTSEILSPCTMPSLRLVSLAAHQESKKDYKWIPWKHRMSEEKAAELQLSRPTKQPRLEALGISSLLLDEPPTLEVGDSFMGVSAVQRILAIHDVALAMVGSCHLARLKAYSSKFMSLLSQRHEASSGLRAPTILEAQQADCKLWQGIYALVLEKDWQLNDAIFEYTEIRGDMSNLLQARARPPPPPRSNEKGIKGKGLGRFMSEHWKGHSLDGKGKGFGKDI
;
A
#
# COMPACT_ATOMS: atom_id res chain seq x y z
N MET A 1 11.24 31.31 -16.26
CA MET A 1 11.73 30.74 -17.54
C MET A 1 10.66 30.95 -18.58
N SER A 2 11.01 31.55 -19.72
CA SER A 2 10.06 31.74 -20.83
C SER A 2 10.04 30.51 -21.75
N LEU A 3 8.99 30.36 -22.56
CA LEU A 3 8.88 29.24 -23.52
C LEU A 3 10.08 29.22 -24.49
N SER A 4 10.52 30.40 -24.93
CA SER A 4 11.69 30.56 -25.81
C SER A 4 12.98 30.05 -25.18
N ASP A 5 13.18 30.22 -23.88
CA ASP A 5 14.40 29.77 -23.19
C ASP A 5 14.50 28.24 -23.19
N ILE A 6 13.36 27.55 -23.01
CA ILE A 6 13.30 26.08 -22.93
C ILE A 6 13.45 25.46 -24.32
N LEU A 7 12.76 26.00 -25.32
CA LEU A 7 12.90 25.50 -26.69
C LEU A 7 14.31 25.76 -27.24
N LYS A 8 14.95 26.86 -26.84
CA LYS A 8 16.35 27.15 -27.18
C LYS A 8 17.33 26.22 -26.47
N ALA A 9 17.08 25.85 -25.21
CA ALA A 9 17.90 24.90 -24.47
C ALA A 9 17.92 23.50 -25.12
N GLU A 10 16.81 23.08 -25.72
CA GLU A 10 16.70 21.81 -26.47
C GLU A 10 17.18 21.91 -27.93
N GLY A 11 17.64 23.10 -28.34
CA GLY A 11 18.28 23.32 -29.64
C GLY A 11 17.32 23.55 -30.81
N LEU A 12 16.10 24.04 -30.59
CA LEU A 12 15.24 24.50 -31.68
C LEU A 12 15.81 25.78 -32.32
N SER A 13 15.60 25.93 -33.63
CA SER A 13 16.02 27.12 -34.36
C SER A 13 15.20 28.36 -33.95
N GLU A 14 15.85 29.52 -33.89
CA GLU A 14 15.20 30.77 -33.46
C GLU A 14 14.01 31.17 -34.34
N ALA A 15 14.01 30.76 -35.62
CA ALA A 15 12.88 30.98 -36.54
C ALA A 15 11.62 30.20 -36.11
N LEU A 16 11.76 28.95 -35.66
CA LEU A 16 10.62 28.13 -35.20
C LEU A 16 10.11 28.57 -33.83
N ILE A 17 11.02 28.99 -32.95
CA ILE A 17 10.67 29.55 -31.65
C ILE A 17 9.83 30.81 -31.85
N LYS A 18 10.23 31.67 -32.80
CA LYS A 18 9.48 32.89 -33.13
C LYS A 18 8.08 32.58 -33.66
N VAL A 19 7.92 31.55 -34.50
CA VAL A 19 6.60 31.11 -35.00
C VAL A 19 5.68 30.72 -33.84
N ALA A 20 6.18 29.94 -32.88
CA ALA A 20 5.39 29.54 -31.72
C ALA A 20 5.01 30.72 -30.82
N THR A 21 5.94 31.67 -30.59
CA THR A 21 5.65 32.87 -29.78
C THR A 21 4.73 33.86 -30.48
N ASP A 22 4.87 34.03 -31.80
CA ASP A 22 4.02 34.91 -32.61
C ASP A 22 2.59 34.35 -32.74
N ALA A 23 2.44 33.01 -32.70
CA ALA A 23 1.16 32.32 -32.60
C ALA A 23 0.52 32.41 -31.20
N GLY A 24 1.17 33.07 -30.22
CA GLY A 24 0.64 33.31 -28.89
C GLY A 24 0.83 32.16 -27.91
N TRP A 25 1.68 31.17 -28.21
CA TRP A 25 1.99 30.10 -27.28
C TRP A 25 2.84 30.63 -26.12
N THR A 26 2.38 30.34 -24.91
CA THR A 26 3.07 30.66 -23.66
C THR A 26 3.57 29.39 -23.01
N LEU A 27 4.49 29.51 -22.05
CA LEU A 27 4.98 28.38 -21.26
C LEU A 27 3.83 27.55 -20.64
N SER A 28 2.81 28.24 -20.13
CA SER A 28 1.66 27.62 -19.48
C SER A 28 0.76 26.87 -20.47
N THR A 29 0.49 27.48 -21.63
CA THR A 29 -0.36 26.84 -22.65
C THR A 29 0.37 25.71 -23.36
N PHE A 30 1.68 25.82 -23.58
CA PHE A 30 2.50 24.76 -24.16
C PHE A 30 2.59 23.53 -23.24
N ARG A 31 2.68 23.72 -21.92
CA ARG A 31 2.67 22.61 -20.95
C ARG A 31 1.38 21.78 -21.04
N HIS A 32 0.24 22.43 -21.25
CA HIS A 32 -1.07 21.78 -21.33
C HIS A 32 -1.52 21.50 -22.77
N ALA A 33 -0.60 21.56 -23.75
CA ALA A 33 -0.94 21.37 -25.16
C ALA A 33 -1.37 19.91 -25.48
N ALA A 34 -0.97 18.94 -24.66
CA ALA A 34 -1.34 17.53 -24.84
C ALA A 34 -1.29 16.79 -23.49
N ASP A 35 -2.08 15.72 -23.36
CA ASP A 35 -2.09 14.86 -22.15
C ASP A 35 -1.15 13.65 -22.27
N SER A 36 -0.68 13.37 -23.49
CA SER A 36 0.22 12.25 -23.78
C SER A 36 1.23 12.64 -24.86
N PRO A 37 2.42 12.00 -24.89
CA PRO A 37 3.41 12.25 -25.93
C PRO A 37 2.91 11.91 -27.35
N ALA A 38 1.94 10.98 -27.47
CA ALA A 38 1.31 10.64 -28.75
C ALA A 38 0.29 11.70 -29.20
N ASP A 39 -0.35 12.39 -28.27
CA ASP A 39 -1.27 13.48 -28.59
C ASP A 39 -0.51 14.77 -28.89
N LEU A 40 0.68 14.97 -28.32
CA LEU A 40 1.56 16.09 -28.66
C LEU A 40 1.89 16.12 -30.15
N GLU A 41 2.14 14.96 -30.77
CA GLU A 41 2.44 14.86 -32.21
C GLU A 41 1.32 15.38 -33.10
N LYS A 42 0.06 15.28 -32.65
CA LYS A 42 -1.11 15.77 -33.39
C LYS A 42 -1.25 17.29 -33.29
N VAL A 43 -0.74 17.89 -32.22
CA VAL A 43 -0.85 19.33 -31.91
C VAL A 43 0.38 20.11 -32.39
N ILE A 44 1.49 19.44 -32.67
CA ILE A 44 2.70 20.06 -33.26
C ILE A 44 2.40 20.89 -34.53
N PRO A 45 1.58 20.42 -35.49
CA PRO A 45 1.20 21.22 -36.66
C PRO A 45 0.42 22.49 -36.31
N ASP A 46 -0.33 22.50 -35.22
CA ASP A 46 -1.08 23.68 -34.75
C ASP A 46 -0.16 24.69 -34.05
N ILE A 47 0.93 24.22 -33.43
CA ILE A 47 1.91 25.05 -32.71
C ILE A 47 2.89 25.73 -33.67
N PHE A 48 3.36 25.00 -34.69
CA PHE A 48 4.41 25.46 -35.61
C PHE A 48 3.89 25.71 -37.05
N GLY A 49 2.58 25.61 -37.25
CA GLY A 49 1.92 25.75 -38.55
C GLY A 49 2.22 24.58 -39.50
N SER A 50 1.85 24.73 -40.78
CA SER A 50 2.08 23.73 -41.86
C SER A 50 3.56 23.54 -42.25
N SER A 51 4.50 23.95 -41.40
CA SER A 51 5.93 23.74 -41.63
C SER A 51 6.26 22.27 -41.35
N GLU A 52 6.75 21.55 -42.35
CA GLU A 52 7.22 20.17 -42.15
C GLU A 52 8.45 20.18 -41.22
N LEU A 53 8.22 19.84 -39.95
CA LEU A 53 9.30 19.70 -38.98
C LEU A 53 10.06 18.40 -39.24
N SER A 54 11.39 18.49 -39.25
CA SER A 54 12.25 17.32 -39.31
C SER A 54 12.06 16.43 -38.08
N ARG A 55 12.37 15.13 -38.21
CA ARG A 55 12.31 14.17 -37.09
C ARG A 55 13.12 14.61 -35.87
N LEU A 56 14.23 15.33 -36.10
CA LEU A 56 15.07 15.89 -35.05
C LEU A 56 14.33 16.99 -34.28
N GLN A 57 13.69 17.93 -34.99
CA GLN A 57 12.92 19.02 -34.37
C GLN A 57 11.74 18.50 -33.56
N ILE A 58 11.06 17.46 -34.05
CA ILE A 58 9.97 16.80 -33.32
C ILE A 58 10.48 16.19 -32.00
N ALA A 59 11.66 15.55 -32.03
CA ALA A 59 12.26 14.99 -30.81
C ALA A 59 12.66 16.07 -29.80
N GLN A 60 13.18 17.21 -30.27
CA GLN A 60 13.52 18.36 -29.41
C GLN A 60 12.29 18.97 -28.74
N VAL A 61 11.17 19.08 -29.48
CA VAL A 61 9.88 19.55 -28.92
C VAL A 61 9.36 18.58 -27.85
N ARG A 62 9.50 17.27 -28.05
CA ARG A 62 9.12 16.26 -27.04
C ARG A 62 9.99 16.35 -25.80
N ALA A 63 11.30 16.55 -25.94
CA ALA A 63 12.22 16.70 -24.82
C ALA A 63 11.87 17.95 -23.98
N ALA A 64 11.62 19.08 -24.65
CA ALA A 64 11.18 20.32 -24.01
C ALA A 64 9.87 20.14 -23.24
N TRP A 65 8.88 19.47 -23.84
CA TRP A 65 7.59 19.22 -23.21
C TRP A 65 7.68 18.24 -22.03
N ALA A 66 8.47 17.17 -22.17
CA ALA A 66 8.69 16.20 -21.10
C ALA A 66 9.39 16.81 -19.88
N GLY A 67 10.37 17.69 -20.10
CA GLY A 67 11.04 18.45 -19.03
C GLY A 67 10.08 19.37 -18.26
N LEU A 68 9.12 19.96 -18.97
CA LEU A 68 8.06 20.80 -18.38
C LEU A 68 7.02 20.01 -17.59
N SER A 69 6.64 18.83 -18.08
CA SER A 69 5.70 17.93 -17.42
C SER A 69 6.29 17.27 -16.17
N SER A 70 7.62 17.08 -16.12
CA SER A 70 8.34 16.54 -14.96
C SER A 70 8.47 17.54 -13.80
N SER A 71 8.41 18.86 -14.06
CA SER A 71 8.47 19.90 -13.04
C SER A 71 7.10 20.16 -12.38
N ALA A 72 6.53 19.13 -11.75
CA ALA A 72 5.41 19.20 -10.79
C ALA A 72 5.72 18.47 -9.47
N ALA A 73 6.99 18.28 -9.13
CA ALA A 73 7.40 17.75 -7.83
C ALA A 73 8.40 18.71 -7.17
N SER A 74 7.90 19.66 -6.38
CA SER A 74 8.74 20.35 -5.41
C SER A 74 9.06 19.39 -4.26
N ALA A 75 10.27 18.83 -4.26
CA ALA A 75 10.82 18.07 -3.15
C ALA A 75 11.08 18.99 -1.93
N PRO A 76 10.78 18.57 -0.69
CA PRO A 76 11.23 19.27 0.51
C PRO A 76 12.72 19.00 0.78
N PRO A 77 13.43 19.88 1.53
CA PRO A 77 14.88 19.77 1.71
C PRO A 77 15.27 18.56 2.56
N ALA A 78 16.40 17.95 2.18
CA ALA A 78 16.97 16.77 2.80
C ALA A 78 17.38 17.01 4.27
N GLY A 79 16.78 16.24 5.18
CA GLY A 79 17.32 15.90 6.50
C GLY A 79 18.04 14.54 6.44
N PRO A 80 18.90 14.21 7.42
CA PRO A 80 19.84 13.11 7.31
C PRO A 80 19.13 11.76 7.24
N THR A 81 19.64 10.96 6.33
CA THR A 81 19.21 9.64 5.87
C THR A 81 19.15 8.61 7.00
N SER A 82 17.93 8.14 7.30
CA SER A 82 17.71 6.75 7.71
C SER A 82 17.13 6.03 6.49
N ALA A 83 17.83 5.03 6.00
CA ALA A 83 17.44 4.24 4.84
C ALA A 83 16.09 3.57 5.07
N SER A 84 15.06 4.10 4.42
CA SER A 84 13.83 3.39 4.10
C SER A 84 13.58 3.64 2.62
N GLU A 85 14.21 2.79 1.80
CA GLU A 85 14.08 2.87 0.35
C GLU A 85 12.64 2.55 -0.06
N THR A 86 12.05 3.57 -0.69
CA THR A 86 11.09 3.47 -1.79
C THR A 86 9.76 2.78 -1.49
N SER A 87 8.92 3.50 -0.76
CA SER A 87 7.48 3.51 -1.05
C SER A 87 7.21 4.31 -2.33
N SER A 88 7.58 3.79 -3.50
CA SER A 88 7.10 4.32 -4.79
C SER A 88 5.70 3.77 -5.09
N TRP A 89 4.77 3.98 -4.15
CA TRP A 89 3.36 3.62 -4.27
C TRP A 89 2.59 4.80 -4.84
N VAL A 90 2.64 4.98 -6.16
CA VAL A 90 1.46 5.51 -6.85
C VAL A 90 0.74 4.27 -7.38
N GLU A 91 0.07 3.58 -6.46
CA GLU A 91 -0.86 2.50 -6.79
C GLU A 91 -2.02 3.13 -7.56
N THR A 92 -1.96 3.12 -8.89
CA THR A 92 -3.12 3.47 -9.69
C THR A 92 -4.19 2.43 -9.37
N PHE A 93 -5.26 2.86 -8.70
CA PHE A 93 -6.27 1.97 -8.19
C PHE A 93 -6.84 1.11 -9.32
N ALA A 94 -6.73 -0.22 -9.22
CA ALA A 94 -7.39 -1.13 -10.17
C ALA A 94 -8.88 -0.75 -10.33
N PRO A 95 -9.42 -0.72 -11.56
CA PRO A 95 -10.81 -0.36 -11.80
C PRO A 95 -11.75 -1.23 -10.97
N LYS A 96 -12.74 -0.60 -10.31
CA LYS A 96 -13.75 -1.32 -9.53
C LYS A 96 -14.47 -2.30 -10.47
N ILE A 97 -14.50 -3.58 -10.11
CA ILE A 97 -15.26 -4.58 -10.88
C ILE A 97 -16.76 -4.30 -10.76
N THR A 98 -17.50 -4.51 -11.85
CA THR A 98 -18.95 -4.38 -11.86
C THR A 98 -19.59 -5.42 -10.93
N ALA A 99 -20.68 -5.05 -10.25
CA ALA A 99 -21.42 -5.97 -9.38
C ALA A 99 -21.82 -7.28 -10.08
N LEU A 100 -22.16 -7.22 -11.38
CA LEU A 100 -22.48 -8.39 -12.20
C LEU A 100 -21.29 -9.37 -12.30
N LYS A 101 -20.09 -8.87 -12.62
CA LYS A 101 -18.87 -9.71 -12.67
C LYS A 101 -18.55 -10.33 -11.33
N LEU A 102 -18.74 -9.58 -10.24
CA LEU A 102 -18.54 -10.15 -8.90
C LEU A 102 -19.52 -11.29 -8.62
N THR A 103 -20.79 -11.16 -9.01
CA THR A 103 -21.77 -12.26 -8.85
C THR A 103 -21.43 -13.48 -9.70
N GLU A 104 -20.88 -13.27 -10.90
CA GLU A 104 -20.37 -14.34 -11.76
C GLU A 104 -19.19 -15.08 -11.10
N TYR A 105 -18.19 -14.35 -10.58
CA TYR A 105 -17.07 -14.95 -9.85
C TYR A 105 -17.53 -15.74 -8.62
N LYS A 106 -18.48 -15.20 -7.84
CA LYS A 106 -19.06 -15.92 -6.69
C LYS A 106 -19.73 -17.22 -7.14
N LYS A 107 -20.55 -17.17 -8.19
CA LYS A 107 -21.27 -18.35 -8.70
C LYS A 107 -20.29 -19.41 -9.25
N ALA A 108 -19.30 -18.99 -10.02
CA ALA A 108 -18.28 -19.88 -10.56
C ALA A 108 -17.47 -20.55 -9.44
N PHE A 109 -17.07 -19.79 -8.43
CA PHE A 109 -16.35 -20.32 -7.26
C PHE A 109 -17.16 -21.37 -6.50
N LEU A 110 -18.42 -21.08 -6.17
CA LEU A 110 -19.29 -22.01 -5.44
C LEU A 110 -19.61 -23.28 -6.25
N SER A 111 -19.65 -23.16 -7.58
CA SER A 111 -19.81 -24.31 -8.47
C SER A 111 -18.56 -25.18 -8.53
N ALA A 112 -17.36 -24.59 -8.47
CA ALA A 112 -16.10 -25.31 -8.51
C ALA A 112 -15.70 -25.91 -7.15
N TYR A 113 -16.08 -25.24 -6.05
CA TYR A 113 -15.70 -25.59 -4.68
C TYR A 113 -16.93 -25.71 -3.78
N THR A 114 -17.68 -26.81 -3.93
CA THR A 114 -18.96 -27.04 -3.24
C THR A 114 -18.82 -27.18 -1.72
N SER A 115 -17.63 -27.48 -1.20
CA SER A 115 -17.34 -27.57 0.23
C SER A 115 -16.97 -26.23 0.87
N GLU A 116 -16.77 -25.17 0.09
CA GLU A 116 -16.37 -23.85 0.61
C GLU A 116 -17.59 -22.98 0.91
N ILE A 117 -17.58 -22.32 2.07
CA ILE A 117 -18.65 -21.42 2.49
C ILE A 117 -18.15 -19.97 2.39
N LEU A 118 -18.81 -19.19 1.54
CA LEU A 118 -18.61 -17.74 1.44
C LEU A 118 -19.55 -17.03 2.42
N SER A 119 -19.01 -16.57 3.54
CA SER A 119 -19.67 -15.70 4.51
C SER A 119 -18.99 -14.34 4.52
N PRO A 120 -19.57 -13.27 5.11
CA PRO A 120 -18.94 -11.95 5.14
C PRO A 120 -17.53 -11.91 5.75
N CYS A 121 -17.19 -12.89 6.62
CA CYS A 121 -15.88 -13.02 7.23
C CYS A 121 -14.86 -13.79 6.38
N THR A 122 -15.29 -14.65 5.46
CA THR A 122 -14.42 -15.40 4.53
C THR A 122 -14.38 -14.79 3.13
N MET A 123 -15.41 -14.02 2.77
CA MET A 123 -15.53 -13.33 1.50
C MET A 123 -14.46 -12.22 1.40
N PRO A 124 -13.61 -12.23 0.37
CA PRO A 124 -12.65 -11.16 0.15
C PRO A 124 -13.35 -9.84 -0.17
N SER A 125 -12.78 -8.73 0.30
CA SER A 125 -13.29 -7.39 0.00
C SER A 125 -13.33 -7.14 -1.52
N LEU A 126 -14.30 -6.34 -1.97
CA LEU A 126 -14.45 -5.95 -3.39
C LEU A 126 -13.13 -5.44 -3.99
N ARG A 127 -12.36 -4.69 -3.19
CA ARG A 127 -11.08 -4.14 -3.59
C ARG A 127 -10.05 -5.23 -3.88
N LEU A 128 -9.93 -6.22 -2.98
CA LEU A 128 -9.01 -7.33 -3.15
C LEU A 128 -9.36 -8.17 -4.40
N VAL A 129 -10.65 -8.44 -4.61
CA VAL A 129 -11.11 -9.14 -5.82
C VAL A 129 -10.82 -8.31 -7.07
N SER A 130 -10.99 -6.98 -7.02
CA SER A 130 -10.68 -6.10 -8.15
C SER A 130 -9.18 -6.09 -8.49
N LEU A 131 -8.32 -6.11 -7.47
CA LEU A 131 -6.86 -6.23 -7.66
C LEU A 131 -6.51 -7.56 -8.32
N ALA A 132 -7.00 -8.68 -7.79
CA ALA A 132 -6.77 -10.00 -8.36
C ALA A 132 -7.30 -10.10 -9.81
N ALA A 133 -8.51 -9.61 -10.09
CA ALA A 133 -9.12 -9.60 -11.42
C ALA A 133 -8.32 -8.75 -12.43
N HIS A 134 -7.80 -7.61 -11.98
CA HIS A 134 -6.95 -6.77 -12.82
C HIS A 134 -5.64 -7.47 -13.17
N GLN A 135 -4.97 -8.08 -12.18
CA GLN A 135 -3.74 -8.86 -12.40
C GLN A 135 -3.98 -10.02 -13.37
N GLU A 136 -5.09 -10.75 -13.21
CA GLU A 136 -5.44 -11.86 -14.09
C GLU A 136 -5.74 -11.41 -15.52
N SER A 137 -6.48 -10.31 -15.68
CA SER A 137 -6.85 -9.79 -17.00
C SER A 137 -5.66 -9.24 -17.79
N LYS A 138 -4.69 -8.63 -17.10
CA LYS A 138 -3.48 -8.06 -17.72
C LYS A 138 -2.30 -9.02 -17.75
N LYS A 139 -2.41 -10.15 -17.05
CA LYS A 139 -1.29 -11.07 -16.76
C LYS A 139 -0.09 -10.34 -16.13
N ASP A 140 -0.36 -9.30 -15.35
CA ASP A 140 0.65 -8.52 -14.61
C ASP A 140 0.52 -8.89 -13.13
N TYR A 141 1.18 -9.98 -12.76
CA TYR A 141 1.10 -10.51 -11.39
C TYR A 141 2.07 -9.80 -10.48
N LYS A 142 1.55 -9.21 -9.40
CA LYS A 142 2.31 -8.45 -8.40
C LYS A 142 1.86 -8.84 -7.00
N TRP A 143 2.80 -8.89 -6.06
CA TRP A 143 2.46 -9.23 -4.67
C TRP A 143 1.49 -8.21 -4.08
N ILE A 144 0.37 -8.71 -3.57
CA ILE A 144 -0.64 -7.88 -2.88
C ILE A 144 -0.25 -7.79 -1.40
N PRO A 145 0.01 -6.59 -0.86
CA PRO A 145 0.36 -6.42 0.54
C PRO A 145 -0.70 -6.92 1.52
N TRP A 146 -0.25 -7.40 2.67
CA TRP A 146 -1.15 -7.85 3.75
C TRP A 146 -2.12 -6.78 4.22
N LYS A 147 -1.71 -5.50 4.20
CA LYS A 147 -2.58 -4.36 4.54
C LYS A 147 -3.87 -4.27 3.70
N HIS A 148 -3.89 -4.87 2.52
CA HIS A 148 -5.06 -4.86 1.62
C HIS A 148 -5.81 -6.21 1.57
N ARG A 149 -5.29 -7.24 2.24
CA ARG A 149 -5.88 -8.58 2.27
C ARG A 149 -6.92 -8.68 3.38
N MET A 150 -8.09 -8.09 3.16
CA MET A 150 -9.18 -8.06 4.15
C MET A 150 -10.49 -8.60 3.59
N SER A 151 -11.34 -9.07 4.51
CA SER A 151 -12.68 -9.57 4.20
C SER A 151 -13.64 -8.41 3.94
N GLU A 152 -14.81 -8.74 3.38
CA GLU A 152 -15.91 -7.80 3.19
C GLU A 152 -16.35 -7.16 4.52
N GLU A 153 -16.55 -7.98 5.56
CA GLU A 153 -16.91 -7.50 6.89
C GLU A 153 -15.86 -6.55 7.47
N LYS A 154 -14.57 -6.92 7.40
CA LYS A 154 -13.52 -6.08 7.98
C LYS A 154 -13.33 -4.77 7.22
N ALA A 155 -13.49 -4.81 5.90
CA ALA A 155 -13.48 -3.59 5.08
C ALA A 155 -14.63 -2.65 5.45
N ALA A 156 -15.85 -3.19 5.63
CA ALA A 156 -17.01 -2.41 6.05
C ALA A 156 -16.85 -1.81 7.46
N GLU A 157 -16.32 -2.59 8.41
CA GLU A 157 -16.03 -2.12 9.77
C GLU A 157 -15.03 -0.95 9.75
N LEU A 158 -13.94 -1.07 8.99
CA LEU A 158 -12.93 -0.02 8.88
C LEU A 158 -13.49 1.24 8.23
N GLN A 159 -14.36 1.10 7.23
CA GLN A 159 -15.05 2.23 6.61
C GLN A 159 -15.99 2.94 7.59
N LEU A 160 -16.71 2.20 8.44
CA LEU A 160 -17.60 2.75 9.45
C LEU A 160 -16.85 3.39 10.62
N SER A 161 -15.68 2.87 10.97
CA SER A 161 -14.86 3.36 12.10
C SER A 161 -14.11 4.66 11.83
N ARG A 162 -14.09 5.15 10.58
CA ARG A 162 -13.44 6.43 10.25
C ARG A 162 -14.16 7.59 10.94
N PRO A 163 -13.49 8.34 11.84
CA PRO A 163 -14.14 9.46 12.50
C PRO A 163 -14.55 10.50 11.46
N THR A 164 -15.85 10.82 11.40
CA THR A 164 -16.45 11.85 10.54
C THR A 164 -16.08 13.27 11.00
N LYS A 165 -14.83 13.50 11.44
CA LYS A 165 -14.31 14.83 11.76
C LYS A 165 -13.61 15.41 10.54
N GLN A 166 -14.32 15.46 9.42
CA GLN A 166 -13.99 16.39 8.34
C GLN A 166 -15.07 17.48 8.36
N PRO A 167 -14.69 18.77 8.33
CA PRO A 167 -15.65 19.86 8.30
C PRO A 167 -16.56 19.69 7.07
N ARG A 168 -17.89 19.77 7.31
CA ARG A 168 -18.92 19.75 6.26
C ARG A 168 -18.70 20.92 5.30
N LEU A 169 -17.91 20.70 4.26
CA LEU A 169 -17.95 21.50 3.04
C LEU A 169 -18.90 20.77 2.10
N GLU A 170 -20.06 21.35 1.81
CA GLU A 170 -21.06 20.76 0.89
C GLU A 170 -20.58 20.64 -0.58
N ALA A 171 -19.27 20.77 -0.84
CA ALA A 171 -18.59 20.47 -2.10
C ALA A 171 -18.10 18.99 -2.21
N LEU A 172 -18.54 18.11 -1.31
CA LEU A 172 -18.02 16.76 -1.03
C LEU A 172 -18.28 15.66 -2.08
N GLY A 173 -18.71 15.98 -3.30
CA GLY A 173 -18.66 15.00 -4.40
C GLY A 173 -17.23 14.74 -4.87
N ILE A 174 -16.42 15.80 -4.91
CA ILE A 174 -15.07 15.77 -5.50
C ILE A 174 -14.02 15.39 -4.45
N SER A 175 -14.20 15.84 -3.19
CA SER A 175 -13.28 15.51 -2.09
C SER A 175 -13.32 14.02 -1.71
N SER A 176 -14.46 13.33 -1.86
CA SER A 176 -14.56 11.87 -1.73
C SER A 176 -13.80 11.12 -2.84
N LEU A 177 -13.73 11.69 -4.05
CA LEU A 177 -12.95 11.14 -5.17
C LEU A 177 -11.45 11.46 -5.07
N LEU A 178 -11.09 12.59 -4.43
CA LEU A 178 -9.71 13.04 -4.24
C LEU A 178 -9.04 12.48 -2.98
N LEU A 179 -9.83 12.09 -1.97
CA LEU A 179 -9.39 11.56 -0.68
C LEU A 179 -9.88 10.12 -0.43
N ASP A 180 -10.15 9.34 -1.49
CA ASP A 180 -10.49 7.90 -1.38
C ASP A 180 -9.26 7.09 -0.94
N GLU A 181 -8.70 7.43 0.23
CA GLU A 181 -7.69 6.64 0.89
C GLU A 181 -8.36 5.30 1.22
N PRO A 182 -7.89 4.17 0.67
CA PRO A 182 -8.55 2.89 0.87
C PRO A 182 -8.47 2.46 2.35
N PRO A 183 -9.41 1.63 2.84
CA PRO A 183 -9.23 0.99 4.13
C PRO A 183 -7.97 0.10 4.09
N THR A 184 -7.10 0.25 5.09
CA THR A 184 -5.87 -0.52 5.25
C THR A 184 -5.82 -1.16 6.62
N LEU A 185 -5.37 -2.41 6.70
CA LEU A 185 -5.06 -3.05 7.97
C LEU A 185 -3.72 -2.53 8.52
N GLU A 186 -3.67 -2.31 9.83
CA GLU A 186 -2.41 -2.12 10.54
C GLU A 186 -1.70 -3.47 10.65
N VAL A 187 -0.48 -3.55 10.11
CA VAL A 187 0.34 -4.77 10.13
C VAL A 187 1.51 -4.57 11.09
N GLY A 188 1.56 -5.37 12.14
CA GLY A 188 2.65 -5.34 13.12
C GLY A 188 2.44 -6.35 14.24
N ASP A 189 3.54 -6.69 14.93
CA ASP A 189 3.55 -7.71 16.00
C ASP A 189 2.62 -7.37 17.17
N SER A 190 2.37 -6.08 17.43
CA SER A 190 1.53 -5.62 18.54
C SER A 190 0.04 -5.82 18.30
N PHE A 191 -0.40 -5.88 17.03
CA PHE A 191 -1.82 -5.88 16.67
C PHE A 191 -2.24 -7.15 15.92
N MET A 192 -1.28 -7.92 15.42
CA MET A 192 -1.51 -9.08 14.57
C MET A 192 -0.94 -10.35 15.20
N GLY A 193 -1.82 -11.29 15.55
CA GLY A 193 -1.44 -12.63 15.97
C GLY A 193 -1.36 -13.61 14.80
N VAL A 194 -0.81 -14.81 15.06
CA VAL A 194 -0.71 -15.92 14.09
C VAL A 194 -2.07 -16.26 13.46
N SER A 195 -3.16 -16.26 14.24
CA SER A 195 -4.51 -16.48 13.71
C SER A 195 -5.00 -15.37 12.78
N ALA A 196 -4.53 -14.13 12.95
CA ALA A 196 -4.85 -13.04 12.04
C ALA A 196 -4.10 -13.18 10.71
N VAL A 197 -2.83 -13.62 10.75
CA VAL A 197 -2.07 -13.99 9.54
C VAL A 197 -2.77 -15.11 8.77
N GLN A 198 -3.19 -16.16 9.46
CA GLN A 198 -3.93 -17.27 8.83
C GLN A 198 -5.19 -16.78 8.09
N ARG A 199 -5.96 -15.86 8.68
CA ARG A 199 -7.13 -15.27 8.02
C ARG A 199 -6.74 -14.45 6.79
N ILE A 200 -5.71 -13.62 6.90
CA ILE A 200 -5.21 -12.79 5.80
C ILE A 200 -4.78 -13.66 4.60
N LEU A 201 -4.07 -14.76 4.86
CA LEU A 201 -3.68 -15.72 3.82
C LEU A 201 -4.90 -16.41 3.21
N ALA A 202 -5.82 -16.92 4.05
CA ALA A 202 -7.03 -17.58 3.57
C ALA A 202 -7.92 -16.66 2.69
N ILE A 203 -8.06 -15.39 3.07
CA ILE A 203 -8.81 -14.40 2.30
C ILE A 203 -8.16 -14.15 0.93
N HIS A 204 -6.83 -14.11 0.89
CA HIS A 204 -6.08 -13.98 -0.36
C HIS A 204 -6.23 -15.21 -1.26
N ASP A 205 -6.18 -16.41 -0.68
CA ASP A 205 -6.38 -17.67 -1.40
C ASP A 205 -7.75 -17.72 -2.07
N VAL A 206 -8.80 -17.34 -1.34
CA VAL A 206 -10.16 -17.25 -1.89
C VAL A 206 -10.24 -16.21 -2.99
N ALA A 207 -9.62 -15.02 -2.81
CA ALA A 207 -9.66 -13.97 -3.83
C ALA A 207 -9.04 -14.40 -5.17
N LEU A 208 -7.87 -15.05 -5.14
CA LEU A 208 -7.21 -15.54 -6.36
C LEU A 208 -8.00 -16.70 -7.01
N ALA A 209 -8.53 -17.61 -6.20
CA ALA A 209 -9.34 -18.73 -6.70
C ALA A 209 -10.67 -18.27 -7.30
N MET A 210 -11.30 -17.24 -6.71
CA MET A 210 -12.55 -16.64 -7.21
C MET A 210 -12.40 -16.03 -8.60
N VAL A 211 -11.24 -15.40 -8.86
CA VAL A 211 -10.92 -14.79 -10.16
C VAL A 211 -10.50 -15.84 -11.19
N GLY A 212 -10.15 -17.05 -10.75
CA GLY A 212 -9.69 -18.14 -11.61
C GLY A 212 -8.18 -18.12 -11.87
N SER A 213 -7.40 -17.34 -11.12
CA SER A 213 -5.94 -17.25 -11.29
C SER A 213 -5.22 -18.55 -10.92
N CYS A 214 -5.67 -19.23 -9.87
CA CYS A 214 -5.05 -20.45 -9.36
C CYS A 214 -6.08 -21.35 -8.66
N HIS A 215 -5.83 -22.65 -8.63
CA HIS A 215 -6.70 -23.62 -7.97
C HIS A 215 -6.60 -23.48 -6.45
N LEU A 216 -7.74 -23.46 -5.75
CA LEU A 216 -7.81 -23.20 -4.31
C LEU A 216 -6.97 -24.19 -3.49
N ALA A 217 -6.93 -25.46 -3.88
CA ALA A 217 -6.13 -26.46 -3.17
C ALA A 217 -4.62 -26.15 -3.18
N ARG A 218 -4.09 -25.55 -4.26
CA ARG A 218 -2.66 -25.16 -4.34
C ARG A 218 -2.36 -23.99 -3.41
N LEU A 219 -3.26 -23.00 -3.40
CA LEU A 219 -3.18 -21.85 -2.50
C LEU A 219 -3.27 -22.27 -1.02
N LYS A 220 -4.22 -23.16 -0.69
CA LYS A 220 -4.34 -23.71 0.67
C LYS A 220 -3.11 -24.52 1.09
N ALA A 221 -2.48 -25.25 0.18
CA ALA A 221 -1.23 -25.96 0.47
C ALA A 221 -0.10 -24.98 0.82
N TYR A 222 0.06 -23.91 0.03
CA TYR A 222 1.01 -22.83 0.31
C TYR A 222 0.76 -22.23 1.71
N SER A 223 -0.48 -21.79 1.96
CA SER A 223 -0.86 -21.15 3.23
C SER A 223 -0.69 -22.10 4.42
N SER A 224 -1.03 -23.38 4.26
CA SER A 224 -0.85 -24.40 5.30
C SER A 224 0.64 -24.60 5.65
N LYS A 225 1.51 -24.75 4.66
CA LYS A 225 2.95 -24.90 4.87
C LYS A 225 3.56 -23.64 5.49
N PHE A 226 3.18 -22.46 4.99
CA PHE A 226 3.62 -21.18 5.53
C PHE A 226 3.26 -21.04 7.01
N MET A 227 2.01 -21.36 7.37
CA MET A 227 1.53 -21.29 8.75
C MET A 227 2.18 -22.36 9.64
N SER A 228 2.47 -23.55 9.13
CA SER A 228 3.17 -24.60 9.87
C SER A 228 4.57 -24.15 10.30
N LEU A 229 5.31 -23.48 9.40
CA LEU A 229 6.62 -22.92 9.69
C LEU A 229 6.56 -21.73 10.65
N LEU A 230 5.61 -20.81 10.45
CA LEU A 230 5.45 -19.62 11.29
C LEU A 230 5.03 -19.96 12.73
N SER A 231 4.20 -20.99 12.91
CA SER A 231 3.67 -21.38 14.22
C SER A 231 4.55 -22.38 14.99
N GLN A 232 5.71 -22.73 14.44
CA GLN A 232 6.63 -23.68 15.06
C GLN A 232 7.09 -23.17 16.44
N ARG A 233 6.97 -24.04 17.46
CA ARG A 233 7.43 -23.77 18.81
C ARG A 233 8.88 -24.22 18.97
N HIS A 234 9.70 -23.35 19.54
CA HIS A 234 11.09 -23.65 19.87
C HIS A 234 11.27 -23.75 21.38
N GLU A 235 12.14 -24.67 21.81
CA GLU A 235 12.48 -24.84 23.22
C GLU A 235 13.20 -23.60 23.75
N ALA A 236 12.92 -23.22 25.00
CA ALA A 236 13.50 -22.02 25.61
C ALA A 236 15.05 -22.11 25.73
N SER A 237 15.58 -23.32 25.87
CA SER A 237 17.02 -23.61 25.94
C SER A 237 17.76 -23.38 24.61
N SER A 238 17.03 -23.42 23.49
CA SER A 238 17.61 -23.30 22.14
C SER A 238 18.11 -21.88 21.82
N GLY A 239 17.66 -20.86 22.57
CA GLY A 239 17.99 -19.46 22.28
C GLY A 239 17.33 -18.92 20.99
N LEU A 240 16.48 -19.71 20.34
CA LEU A 240 15.79 -19.37 19.11
C LEU A 240 14.38 -18.79 19.39
N ARG A 241 13.92 -17.94 18.49
CA ARG A 241 12.55 -17.39 18.42
C ARG A 241 11.94 -17.70 17.04
N ALA A 242 10.62 -17.77 17.02
CA ALA A 242 9.87 -17.78 15.76
C ALA A 242 10.05 -16.43 15.03
N PRO A 243 9.87 -16.41 13.69
CA PRO A 243 9.83 -15.17 12.93
C PRO A 243 8.76 -14.20 13.47
N THR A 244 9.03 -12.90 13.41
CA THR A 244 8.04 -11.86 13.69
C THR A 244 7.02 -11.76 12.54
N ILE A 245 5.91 -11.08 12.77
CA ILE A 245 4.90 -10.80 11.74
C ILE A 245 5.49 -9.99 10.59
N LEU A 246 6.37 -9.02 10.89
CA LEU A 246 7.05 -8.23 9.86
C LEU A 246 8.02 -9.09 9.04
N GLU A 247 8.77 -9.99 9.69
CA GLU A 247 9.63 -10.96 9.00
C GLU A 247 8.81 -11.91 8.13
N ALA A 248 7.66 -12.38 8.63
CA ALA A 248 6.74 -13.23 7.89
C ALA A 248 6.14 -12.50 6.67
N GLN A 249 5.77 -11.23 6.81
CA GLN A 249 5.28 -10.41 5.71
C GLN A 249 6.36 -10.23 4.62
N GLN A 250 7.61 -9.97 5.01
CA GLN A 250 8.73 -9.87 4.09
C GLN A 250 9.01 -11.21 3.39
N ALA A 251 8.92 -12.32 4.13
CA ALA A 251 9.04 -13.67 3.56
C ALA A 251 7.95 -13.93 2.52
N ASP A 252 6.68 -13.64 2.83
CA ASP A 252 5.57 -13.78 1.88
C ASP A 252 5.77 -12.92 0.63
N CYS A 253 6.21 -11.67 0.79
CA CYS A 253 6.54 -10.79 -0.33
C CYS A 253 7.59 -11.40 -1.25
N LYS A 254 8.72 -11.87 -0.69
CA LYS A 254 9.81 -12.49 -1.46
C LYS A 254 9.37 -13.78 -2.16
N LEU A 255 8.57 -14.62 -1.48
CA LEU A 255 8.06 -15.86 -2.06
C LEU A 255 7.17 -15.58 -3.26
N TRP A 256 6.20 -14.67 -3.13
CA TRP A 256 5.31 -14.31 -4.23
C TRP A 256 6.02 -13.59 -5.37
N GLN A 257 7.02 -12.75 -5.09
CA GLN A 257 7.88 -12.18 -6.13
C GLN A 257 8.60 -13.28 -6.92
N GLY A 258 9.14 -14.29 -6.24
CA GLY A 258 9.77 -15.44 -6.90
C GLY A 258 8.78 -16.29 -7.71
N ILE A 259 7.58 -16.55 -7.17
CA ILE A 259 6.51 -17.26 -7.87
C ILE A 259 6.12 -16.51 -9.14
N TYR A 260 5.89 -15.19 -9.06
CA TYR A 260 5.51 -14.39 -10.21
C TYR A 260 6.66 -14.22 -11.22
N ALA A 261 7.91 -14.20 -10.79
CA ALA A 261 9.05 -14.23 -11.71
C ALA A 261 9.04 -15.50 -12.58
N LEU A 262 8.68 -16.67 -12.03
CA LEU A 262 8.53 -17.88 -12.85
C LEU A 262 7.40 -17.75 -13.88
N VAL A 263 6.29 -17.12 -13.50
CA VAL A 263 5.15 -16.91 -14.42
C VAL A 263 5.50 -15.90 -15.51
N LEU A 264 6.11 -14.77 -15.15
CA LEU A 264 6.37 -13.65 -16.08
C LEU A 264 7.62 -13.85 -16.93
N GLU A 265 8.70 -14.41 -16.37
CA GLU A 265 9.99 -14.55 -17.06
C GLU A 265 10.15 -15.92 -17.74
N LYS A 266 9.52 -16.96 -17.18
CA LYS A 266 9.68 -18.34 -17.65
C LYS A 266 8.40 -18.95 -18.23
N ASP A 267 7.31 -18.18 -18.31
CA ASP A 267 6.01 -18.59 -18.85
C ASP A 267 5.41 -19.82 -18.13
N TRP A 268 5.66 -19.96 -16.83
CA TRP A 268 5.06 -21.03 -16.04
C TRP A 268 3.59 -20.74 -15.75
N GLN A 269 2.76 -21.78 -15.67
CA GLN A 269 1.42 -21.66 -15.12
C GLN A 269 1.51 -21.31 -13.63
N LEU A 270 0.64 -20.41 -13.16
CA LEU A 270 0.67 -19.95 -11.76
C LEU A 270 0.50 -21.12 -10.77
N ASN A 271 -0.31 -22.12 -11.11
CA ASN A 271 -0.46 -23.35 -10.31
C ASN A 271 0.86 -24.09 -10.11
N ASP A 272 1.65 -24.22 -11.17
CA ASP A 272 2.92 -24.96 -11.16
C ASP A 272 4.00 -24.16 -10.44
N ALA A 273 4.05 -22.84 -10.64
CA ALA A 273 4.95 -21.95 -9.92
C ALA A 273 4.71 -21.95 -8.40
N ILE A 274 3.43 -21.95 -7.97
CA ILE A 274 3.07 -22.07 -6.55
C ILE A 274 3.47 -23.43 -6.01
N PHE A 275 3.20 -24.51 -6.76
CA PHE A 275 3.57 -25.86 -6.33
C PHE A 275 5.09 -26.01 -6.16
N GLU A 276 5.88 -25.47 -7.09
CA GLU A 276 7.34 -25.46 -7.04
C GLU A 276 7.88 -24.78 -5.76
N TYR A 277 7.40 -23.57 -5.45
CA TYR A 277 7.81 -22.84 -4.24
C TYR A 277 7.25 -23.44 -2.95
N THR A 278 6.15 -24.18 -3.04
CA THR A 278 5.52 -24.80 -1.87
C THR A 278 6.16 -26.14 -1.55
N GLU A 279 6.38 -27.04 -2.51
CA GLU A 279 6.77 -28.44 -2.24
C GLU A 279 8.21 -28.75 -2.63
N ILE A 280 8.69 -28.22 -3.76
CA ILE A 280 9.97 -28.62 -4.34
C ILE A 280 11.12 -27.80 -3.74
N ARG A 281 10.93 -26.48 -3.63
CA ARG A 281 11.96 -25.57 -3.16
C ARG A 281 12.00 -25.44 -1.63
N GLY A 282 13.21 -25.20 -1.13
CA GLY A 282 13.47 -24.92 0.27
C GLY A 282 13.27 -23.45 0.67
N ASP A 283 12.98 -22.55 -0.27
CA ASP A 283 12.90 -21.10 -0.04
C ASP A 283 11.96 -20.72 1.11
N MET A 284 10.76 -21.31 1.16
CA MET A 284 9.78 -21.02 2.21
C MET A 284 10.33 -21.38 3.60
N SER A 285 10.94 -22.57 3.73
CA SER A 285 11.57 -23.02 4.97
C SER A 285 12.76 -22.13 5.36
N ASN A 286 13.56 -21.71 4.38
CA ASN A 286 14.73 -20.85 4.60
C ASN A 286 14.36 -19.44 5.05
N LEU A 287 13.29 -18.86 4.48
CA LEU A 287 12.85 -17.52 4.83
C LEU A 287 12.17 -17.49 6.21
N LEU A 288 11.42 -18.55 6.55
CA LEU A 288 10.68 -18.68 7.81
C LEU A 288 11.41 -19.46 8.91
N GLN A 289 12.70 -19.76 8.75
CA GLN A 289 13.48 -20.44 9.78
C GLN A 289 13.54 -19.62 11.09
N ALA A 290 13.79 -20.31 12.20
CA ALA A 290 13.94 -19.67 13.50
C ALA A 290 15.08 -18.64 13.51
N ARG A 291 14.96 -17.61 14.36
CA ARG A 291 15.95 -16.53 14.51
C ARG A 291 16.57 -16.57 15.90
N ALA A 292 17.80 -16.09 16.05
CA ALA A 292 18.39 -15.92 17.37
C ALA A 292 17.59 -14.89 18.19
N ARG A 293 17.35 -15.17 19.47
CA ARG A 293 16.79 -14.18 20.40
C ARG A 293 17.80 -13.05 20.58
N PRO A 294 17.37 -11.78 20.53
CA PRO A 294 18.26 -10.68 20.83
C PRO A 294 18.74 -10.80 22.29
N PRO A 295 20.01 -10.41 22.58
CA PRO A 295 20.50 -10.40 23.94
C PRO A 295 19.61 -9.49 24.81
N PRO A 296 19.38 -9.85 26.09
CA PRO A 296 18.63 -8.99 26.98
C PRO A 296 19.30 -7.61 27.07
N PRO A 297 18.52 -6.51 27.14
CA PRO A 297 19.10 -5.19 27.29
C PRO A 297 19.96 -5.15 28.57
N PRO A 298 21.07 -4.40 28.56
CA PRO A 298 21.91 -4.26 29.74
C PRO A 298 21.05 -3.73 30.88
N ARG A 299 20.94 -4.50 31.96
CA ARG A 299 20.29 -4.04 33.19
C ARG A 299 21.13 -2.87 33.70
N SER A 300 20.59 -1.66 33.68
CA SER A 300 21.18 -0.54 34.42
C SER A 300 21.20 -0.94 35.88
N ASN A 301 22.38 -1.29 36.40
CA ASN A 301 22.60 -1.53 37.82
C ASN A 301 22.46 -0.19 38.55
N GLU A 302 21.24 0.27 38.79
CA GLU A 302 20.98 1.24 39.86
C GLU A 302 21.03 0.50 41.19
N LYS A 303 22.25 0.20 41.62
CA LYS A 303 22.55 -0.09 43.03
C LYS A 303 23.66 0.86 43.49
N GLY A 304 23.22 2.00 44.00
CA GLY A 304 23.86 2.69 45.13
C GLY A 304 24.94 3.72 44.81
N ILE A 305 24.56 5.00 44.85
CA ILE A 305 25.42 6.05 45.39
C ILE A 305 24.66 6.73 46.53
N LYS A 306 24.94 6.29 47.76
CA LYS A 306 24.74 7.11 48.96
C LYS A 306 25.78 8.24 48.90
N GLY A 307 25.40 9.38 48.34
CA GLY A 307 26.15 10.64 48.39
C GLY A 307 25.33 11.71 49.10
N LYS A 308 25.84 12.22 50.22
CA LYS A 308 25.25 13.29 51.03
C LYS A 308 25.36 14.66 50.31
N GLY A 309 24.31 15.49 50.45
CA GLY A 309 24.28 16.94 50.20
C GLY A 309 23.92 17.30 48.75
N LEU A 310 23.04 18.25 48.43
CA LEU A 310 22.46 19.38 49.15
C LEU A 310 21.21 19.84 48.35
N GLY A 311 20.15 20.34 49.00
CA GLY A 311 19.07 21.06 48.30
C GLY A 311 17.65 20.54 48.49
N ARG A 312 17.13 20.57 49.73
CA ARG A 312 15.69 20.78 49.93
C ARG A 312 15.35 22.17 49.42
N PHE A 313 14.42 22.29 48.48
CA PHE A 313 13.48 23.41 48.49
C PHE A 313 12.12 22.98 47.94
N MET A 314 11.16 22.92 48.87
CA MET A 314 9.70 23.00 48.72
C MET A 314 8.94 21.94 47.91
N SER A 315 8.29 21.02 48.65
CA SER A 315 6.94 20.54 48.36
C SER A 315 6.34 19.96 49.64
N GLU A 316 5.75 20.82 50.48
CA GLU A 316 4.76 20.43 51.49
C GLU A 316 3.83 21.61 51.81
N HIS A 317 2.79 21.78 50.99
CA HIS A 317 1.50 22.29 51.48
C HIS A 317 0.38 21.99 50.48
N TRP A 318 -0.25 20.82 50.61
CA TRP A 318 -1.66 20.68 50.25
C TRP A 318 -2.27 19.51 51.03
N LYS A 319 -2.63 19.78 52.30
CA LYS A 319 -3.50 18.92 53.09
C LYS A 319 -4.79 19.69 53.32
N GLY A 320 -5.89 19.02 53.01
CA GLY A 320 -7.20 19.63 52.82
C GLY A 320 -7.83 20.27 54.05
N HIS A 321 -8.81 21.11 53.76
CA HIS A 321 -9.81 21.55 54.71
C HIS A 321 -11.19 21.37 54.06
N SER A 322 -11.89 20.33 54.49
CA SER A 322 -13.32 20.13 54.30
C SER A 322 -14.03 20.81 55.46
N LEU A 323 -14.92 21.77 55.21
CA LEU A 323 -15.98 22.18 56.14
C LEU A 323 -17.13 22.89 55.40
N ASP A 324 -18.33 22.49 55.79
CA ASP A 324 -19.63 23.18 55.74
C ASP A 324 -20.37 23.41 54.39
N GLY A 325 -21.18 22.41 54.03
CA GLY A 325 -22.33 22.54 53.14
C GLY A 325 -23.64 22.15 53.85
N LYS A 326 -24.34 23.17 54.36
CA LYS A 326 -25.63 23.16 55.06
C LYS A 326 -26.70 22.28 54.37
N GLY A 327 -27.29 21.37 55.15
CA GLY A 327 -28.54 20.68 54.80
C GLY A 327 -29.76 21.60 54.92
N LYS A 328 -30.65 21.53 53.93
CA LYS A 328 -32.06 21.91 54.02
C LYS A 328 -32.89 20.72 53.55
N GLY A 329 -33.72 20.20 54.45
CA GLY A 329 -34.64 19.11 54.19
C GLY A 329 -35.93 19.58 53.52
N PHE A 330 -36.54 18.65 52.80
CA PHE A 330 -37.97 18.40 52.56
C PHE A 330 -37.97 16.94 52.04
N GLY A 331 -38.57 15.95 52.70
CA GLY A 331 -39.95 15.84 53.14
C GLY A 331 -40.51 14.64 52.38
N LYS A 332 -40.64 13.49 53.06
CA LYS A 332 -41.24 12.27 52.52
C LYS A 332 -42.50 11.96 53.32
N ASP A 333 -43.48 11.46 52.59
CA ASP A 333 -44.78 10.93 52.96
C ASP A 333 -44.96 10.44 54.41
N ILE A 334 -46.21 10.65 54.86
CA ILE A 334 -46.94 10.13 56.03
C ILE A 334 -46.77 10.96 57.31
#